data_AF-A0A920TR39-F1
#
_entry.id   AF-A0A920TR39-F1
#
_cell.length_a   1.000
_cell.length_b   1.000
_cell.length_c   1.000
_cell.angle_alpha   90.00
_cell.angle_beta   90.00
_cell.angle_gamma   90.00
#
_symmetry.space_group_name_H-M   'P 1'
#
loop_
_entity.id
_entity.type
_entity.pdbx_description
1 polymer ?
#
loop_
_entity_poly.entity_id
_entity_poly.type
_entity_poly.pdbx_seq_one_letter_code
_entity_poly.pdbx_strand_id
1 'polypeptide(L)'
;MDLISFGDNGWGDELFLATLMTIAVAITAMLIGFLFALVFTPLKLSKYKILNLIANFYTTVVRGVPELLVIYLFFFWWKWSNYVCCSNFWLL
;
A
#
# COMPACT_ATOMS: atom_id res chain seq x y z
N MET A 1 25.74 26.45 -3.22
CA MET A 1 24.86 25.40 -3.76
C MET A 1 25.09 24.17 -2.91
N ASP A 2 24.72 24.26 -1.63
CA ASP A 2 25.24 23.37 -0.58
C ASP A 2 24.20 22.36 -0.08
N LEU A 3 22.94 22.50 -0.54
CA LEU A 3 21.82 21.67 -0.10
C LEU A 3 21.87 20.22 -0.65
N ILE A 4 22.50 20.02 -1.81
CA ILE A 4 22.63 18.69 -2.47
C ILE A 4 24.08 18.15 -2.33
N SER A 5 24.86 18.69 -1.40
CA SER A 5 26.18 18.10 -1.08
C SER A 5 26.01 16.76 -0.38
N PHE A 6 26.97 15.84 -0.53
CA PHE A 6 27.02 14.58 0.20
C PHE A 6 27.92 14.76 1.43
N GLY A 7 27.38 14.56 2.64
CA GLY A 7 28.08 14.72 3.93
C GLY A 7 27.20 15.35 5.01
N ASP A 8 27.68 15.43 6.26
CA ASP A 8 26.92 15.79 7.48
C ASP A 8 26.03 17.08 7.45
N ASN A 9 26.20 17.96 6.46
CA ASN A 9 25.41 19.20 6.31
C ASN A 9 24.53 19.23 5.04
N GLY A 10 24.56 18.17 4.22
CA GLY A 10 23.80 18.06 2.98
C GLY A 10 22.76 16.95 3.05
N TRP A 11 21.80 16.96 2.12
CA TRP A 11 20.66 16.02 2.10
C TRP A 11 20.78 14.97 1.00
N GLY A 12 21.94 14.90 0.34
CA GLY A 12 22.15 14.09 -0.86
C GLY A 12 22.02 12.59 -0.57
N ASP A 13 22.53 12.15 0.57
CA ASP A 13 22.48 10.76 1.03
C ASP A 13 21.08 10.35 1.50
N GLU A 14 20.34 11.20 2.22
CA GLU A 14 18.94 10.91 2.56
C GLU A 14 18.06 10.81 1.31
N LEU A 15 18.25 11.71 0.33
CA LEU A 15 17.52 11.66 -0.93
C LEU A 15 17.83 10.37 -1.71
N PHE A 16 19.09 9.96 -1.75
CA PHE A 16 19.49 8.71 -2.39
C PHE A 16 18.85 7.50 -1.69
N LEU A 17 18.88 7.45 -0.36
CA LEU A 17 18.22 6.39 0.41
C LEU A 17 16.71 6.36 0.18
N ALA A 18 16.05 7.52 0.16
CA ALA A 18 14.63 7.63 -0.12
C ALA A 18 14.28 7.10 -1.53
N THR A 19 15.10 7.40 -2.53
CA THR A 19 14.90 6.89 -3.89
C THR A 19 15.07 5.37 -3.95
N LEU A 20 16.06 4.82 -3.25
CA LEU A 20 16.32 3.38 -3.20
C LEU A 20 15.15 2.63 -2.55
N MET A 21 14.61 3.16 -1.46
CA MET A 21 13.41 2.62 -0.81
C MET A 21 12.19 2.66 -1.73
N THR A 22 12.00 3.75 -2.48
CA THR A 22 10.88 3.88 -3.43
C THR A 22 10.97 2.82 -4.54
N ILE A 23 12.18 2.57 -5.06
CA ILE A 23 12.41 1.53 -6.06
C ILE A 23 12.11 0.14 -5.50
N ALA A 24 12.58 -0.16 -4.28
CA ALA A 24 12.32 -1.45 -3.64
C ALA A 24 10.81 -1.70 -3.43
N VAL A 25 10.08 -0.69 -2.97
CA VAL A 25 8.62 -0.75 -2.79
C VAL A 25 7.90 -0.87 -4.14
N ALA A 26 8.34 -0.15 -5.18
CA ALA A 26 7.73 -0.23 -6.51
C ALA A 26 7.88 -1.63 -7.12
N ILE A 27 9.07 -2.24 -7.03
CA ILE A 27 9.33 -3.58 -7.57
C ILE A 27 8.48 -4.63 -6.85
N THR A 28 8.43 -4.57 -5.52
CA THR A 28 7.62 -5.51 -4.72
C THR A 28 6.13 -5.36 -5.02
N ALA A 29 5.62 -4.13 -5.12
CA ALA A 29 4.23 -3.86 -5.49
C ALA A 29 3.90 -4.36 -6.92
N MET A 30 4.79 -4.15 -7.89
CA MET A 30 4.63 -4.64 -9.27
C MET A 30 4.56 -6.17 -9.31
N LEU A 31 5.44 -6.87 -8.61
CA LEU A 31 5.44 -8.34 -8.57
C LEU A 31 4.14 -8.88 -7.97
N ILE A 32 3.70 -8.32 -6.85
CA ILE A 32 2.47 -8.73 -6.18
C ILE A 32 1.26 -8.45 -7.10
N GLY A 33 1.16 -7.24 -7.64
CA GLY A 33 0.10 -6.84 -8.57
C GLY A 33 0.03 -7.73 -9.81
N PHE A 34 1.19 -8.14 -10.34
CA PHE A 34 1.28 -9.04 -11.49
C PHE A 34 0.78 -10.46 -11.17
N LEU A 35 1.13 -11.01 -10.01
CA LEU A 35 0.62 -12.31 -9.56
C LEU A 35 -0.90 -12.29 -9.41
N PHE A 36 -1.45 -11.24 -8.81
CA PHE A 36 -2.91 -11.07 -8.73
C PHE A 36 -3.53 -10.92 -10.12
N ALA A 37 -2.96 -10.10 -11.01
CA ALA A 37 -3.47 -9.92 -12.36
C ALA A 37 -3.53 -11.24 -13.16
N LEU A 38 -2.51 -12.10 -13.05
CA LEU A 38 -2.48 -13.41 -13.69
C LEU A 38 -3.60 -14.34 -13.21
N VAL A 39 -4.03 -14.24 -11.95
CA VAL A 39 -5.15 -15.03 -11.42
C VAL A 39 -6.50 -14.43 -11.84
N PHE A 40 -6.63 -13.11 -11.83
CA PHE A 40 -7.89 -12.42 -12.19
C PHE A 40 -8.19 -12.42 -13.70
N THR A 41 -7.17 -12.48 -14.56
CA THR A 41 -7.32 -12.49 -16.03
C THR A 41 -8.06 -13.72 -16.59
N PRO A 42 -7.70 -14.98 -16.25
CA PRO A 42 -8.42 -16.16 -16.74
C PRO A 42 -9.84 -16.25 -16.19
N LEU A 43 -10.09 -15.73 -14.98
CA LEU A 43 -11.41 -15.56 -14.40
C LEU A 43 -12.27 -14.67 -15.33
N LYS A 44 -11.77 -13.51 -15.77
CA LYS A 44 -12.52 -12.58 -16.64
C LYS A 44 -12.74 -13.07 -18.07
N LEU A 45 -11.92 -14.01 -18.56
CA LEU A 45 -12.06 -14.62 -19.89
C LEU A 45 -13.15 -15.72 -19.94
N SER A 46 -13.57 -16.25 -18.79
CA SER A 46 -14.67 -17.21 -18.71
C SER A 46 -16.01 -16.49 -18.88
N LYS A 47 -16.87 -17.00 -19.78
CA LYS A 47 -18.13 -16.43 -20.34
C LYS A 47 -19.21 -15.93 -19.35
N TYR A 48 -18.99 -15.95 -18.03
CA TYR A 48 -20.02 -15.66 -17.04
C TYR A 48 -20.13 -14.15 -16.73
N LYS A 49 -21.26 -13.55 -17.15
CA LYS A 49 -21.65 -12.14 -16.86
C LYS A 49 -21.50 -11.73 -15.39
N ILE A 50 -21.64 -12.68 -14.47
CA ILE A 50 -21.51 -12.49 -13.01
C ILE A 50 -20.10 -12.03 -12.62
N LEU A 51 -19.06 -12.55 -13.27
CA LEU A 51 -17.68 -12.21 -12.94
C LEU A 51 -17.30 -10.80 -13.42
N ASN A 52 -17.89 -10.37 -14.53
CA ASN A 52 -17.70 -9.00 -15.02
C ASN A 52 -18.42 -7.98 -14.13
N LEU A 53 -19.57 -8.35 -13.55
CA LEU A 53 -20.26 -7.52 -12.56
C LEU A 53 -19.41 -7.35 -11.29
N ILE A 54 -18.86 -8.44 -10.76
CA ILE A 54 -17.99 -8.42 -9.57
C ILE A 54 -16.70 -7.63 -9.86
N ALA A 55 -16.11 -7.80 -11.04
CA ALA A 55 -14.93 -7.04 -11.43
C ALA A 55 -15.21 -5.54 -11.54
N ASN A 56 -16.35 -5.14 -12.11
CA ASN A 56 -16.77 -3.73 -12.14
C ASN A 56 -17.08 -3.19 -10.74
N PHE A 57 -17.65 -4.00 -9.86
CA PHE A 57 -17.89 -3.60 -8.47
C PHE A 57 -16.56 -3.44 -7.70
N TYR A 58 -15.62 -4.37 -7.87
CA TYR A 58 -14.30 -4.29 -7.25
C TYR A 58 -13.51 -3.08 -7.75
N THR A 59 -13.50 -2.80 -9.06
CA THR A 59 -12.79 -1.62 -9.60
C THR A 59 -13.44 -0.31 -9.20
N THR A 60 -14.77 -0.27 -9.02
CA THR A 60 -15.46 0.94 -8.54
C THR A 60 -15.23 1.19 -7.06
N VAL A 61 -15.22 0.16 -6.21
CA VAL A 61 -14.89 0.31 -4.78
C VAL A 61 -13.43 0.69 -4.59
N VAL A 62 -12.50 0.00 -5.26
CA VAL A 62 -11.06 0.26 -5.10
C VAL A 62 -10.66 1.62 -5.67
N ARG A 63 -11.32 2.12 -6.73
CA ARG A 63 -11.11 3.49 -7.23
C ARG A 63 -11.92 4.56 -6.50
N GLY A 64 -13.04 4.18 -5.89
CA GLY A 64 -13.90 5.06 -5.11
C GLY A 64 -13.35 5.30 -3.71
N VAL A 65 -12.59 4.35 -3.18
CA VAL A 65 -11.82 4.51 -1.95
C VAL A 65 -10.49 5.19 -2.31
N PRO A 66 -10.25 6.44 -1.89
CA PRO A 66 -8.96 7.06 -2.11
C PRO A 66 -7.89 6.28 -1.35
N GLU A 67 -6.74 6.09 -1.99
CA GLU A 67 -5.62 5.28 -1.48
C GLU A 67 -5.17 5.75 -0.09
N LEU A 68 -5.25 7.06 0.15
CA LEU A 68 -5.01 7.71 1.43
C LEU A 68 -5.89 7.13 2.55
N LEU A 69 -7.18 6.84 2.27
CA LEU A 69 -8.10 6.27 3.26
C LEU A 69 -7.69 4.87 3.67
N VAL A 70 -7.20 4.06 2.73
CA VAL A 70 -6.72 2.69 3.02
C VAL A 70 -5.50 2.75 3.94
N ILE A 71 -4.52 3.59 3.61
CA ILE A 71 -3.32 3.76 4.43
C ILE A 71 -3.70 4.27 5.83
N TYR A 72 -4.63 5.22 5.91
CA TYR A 72 -5.14 5.71 7.20
C TYR A 72 -5.83 4.59 7.98
N LEU A 73 -6.72 3.82 7.34
CA LEU A 73 -7.41 2.71 7.98
C LEU A 73 -6.41 1.70 8.55
N PHE A 74 -5.38 1.29 7.79
CA PHE A 74 -4.35 0.37 8.29
C PHE A 74 -3.54 0.97 9.45
N PHE A 75 -3.16 2.25 9.37
CA PHE A 75 -2.44 2.92 10.46
C PHE A 75 -3.27 2.96 11.75
N PHE A 76 -4.53 3.40 11.67
CA PHE A 76 -5.43 3.48 12.81
C PHE A 76 -5.90 2.11 13.30
N TRP A 77 -6.04 1.13 12.42
CA TRP A 77 -6.40 -0.24 12.77
C TRP A 77 -5.29 -0.93 13.55
N TRP A 78 -4.04 -0.79 13.10
CA TRP A 78 -2.87 -1.31 13.80
C TRP A 78 -2.68 -0.63 15.17
N LYS A 79 -2.91 0.69 15.22
CA LYS A 79 -2.95 1.47 16.45
C LYS A 79 -4.04 0.93 17.38
N TRP A 80 -5.29 0.81 16.93
CA TRP A 80 -6.43 0.34 17.73
C TRP A 80 -6.18 -1.02 18.39
N SER A 81 -5.60 -1.99 17.66
CA SER A 81 -5.22 -3.30 18.23
C SER A 81 -4.24 -3.19 19.41
N ASN A 82 -3.24 -2.29 19.32
CA ASN A 82 -2.29 -2.04 20.41
C ASN A 82 -2.91 -1.28 21.59
N TYR A 83 -3.86 -0.37 21.35
CA TYR A 83 -4.53 0.39 22.43
C TYR A 83 -5.58 -0.46 23.17
N VAL A 84 -6.29 -1.35 22.47
CA VAL A 84 -7.22 -2.30 23.08
C VAL A 84 -6.47 -3.26 24.02
N CYS A 85 -5.29 -3.72 23.62
CA CYS A 85 -4.44 -4.56 24.47
C CYS A 85 -3.86 -3.79 25.68
N CYS A 86 -3.47 -2.52 25.51
CA CYS A 86 -2.89 -1.70 26.58
C CYS A 86 -3.93 -1.16 27.60
N SER A 87 -5.20 -1.00 27.21
CA SER A 87 -6.25 -0.51 28.13
C SER A 87 -6.64 -1.53 29.22
N ASN A 88 -6.48 -2.83 28.95
CA ASN A 88 -6.73 -3.90 29.94
C ASN A 88 -5.57 -4.09 30.93
N PHE A 89 -4.42 -3.45 30.71
CA PHE A 89 -3.26 -3.55 31.61
C PHE A 89 -3.21 -2.42 32.65
N TRP A 90 -3.90 -1.29 32.41
CA TRP A 90 -3.95 -0.14 33.34
C TRP A 90 -5.13 -0.17 34.33
N LEU A 91 -5.98 -1.21 34.26
CA LEU A 91 -7.12 -1.43 35.17
C LEU A 91 -6.85 -2.52 36.22
N LEU A 92 -5.60 -2.98 36.35
CA LEU A 92 -5.12 -3.90 37.40
C LEU A 92 -3.94 -3.29 38.16
#